data_AF-V4TGJ4-F1
#
_entry.id   AF-V4TGJ4-F1
#
_cell.length_a   1.000
_cell.length_b   1.000
_cell.length_c   1.000
_cell.angle_alpha   90.00
_cell.angle_beta   90.00
_cell.angle_gamma   90.00
#
_symmetry.space_group_name_H-M   'P 1'
#
loop_
_entity.id
_entity.type
_entity.pdbx_description
1 polymer ?
#
loop_
_entity_poly.entity_id
_entity_poly.type
_entity_poly.pdbx_seq_one_letter_code
_entity_poly.pdbx_strand_id
1 'polypeptide(L)' 'MMRDRERTGREASPSAAVIDSQSVKTTEAGGPRGHDAGKKIKGRKRHAMVDTAASVILLARRLARAS' A
#
# COMPACT_ATOMS: atom_id res chain seq x y z
N MET A 1 2.34 -15.43 2.36
CA MET A 1 3.31 -14.51 2.97
C MET A 1 4.07 -15.15 4.13
N MET A 2 3.51 -15.31 5.33
CA MET A 2 4.24 -15.93 6.46
C MET A 2 4.69 -17.38 6.16
N ARG A 3 3.76 -18.21 5.64
CA ARG A 3 4.09 -19.59 5.21
C ARG A 3 5.16 -19.66 4.12
N ASP A 4 5.21 -18.69 3.22
CA ASP A 4 6.20 -18.68 2.13
C ASP A 4 7.60 -18.32 2.66
N ARG A 5 7.66 -17.51 3.72
CA ARG A 5 8.91 -17.23 4.44
C ARG A 5 9.42 -18.48 5.16
N GLU A 6 8.55 -19.20 5.87
CA GLU A 6 8.90 -20.47 6.51
C GLU A 6 9.38 -21.51 5.50
N ARG A 7 8.71 -21.64 4.35
CA ARG A 7 9.13 -22.54 3.25
C ARG A 7 10.49 -22.20 2.66
N THR A 8 10.96 -20.97 2.83
CA THR A 8 12.29 -20.52 2.40
C THR A 8 13.30 -20.47 3.56
N GLY A 9 12.97 -21.07 4.71
CA GLY A 9 13.84 -21.16 5.88
C GLY A 9 13.97 -19.85 6.66
N ARG A 10 13.07 -18.90 6.44
CA ARG A 10 13.07 -17.58 7.10
C ARG A 10 12.01 -17.53 8.20
N GLU A 11 12.22 -16.66 9.19
CA GLU A 11 11.21 -16.36 10.20
C GLU A 11 9.91 -15.86 9.54
N ALA A 12 8.78 -16.36 10.04
CA ALA A 12 7.44 -16.02 9.57
C ALA A 12 7.18 -14.51 9.63
N SER A 13 7.64 -13.86 10.69
CA SER A 13 7.59 -12.42 10.87
C SER A 13 8.75 -11.74 10.12
N PRO A 14 8.48 -10.76 9.24
CA PRO A 14 9.55 -9.99 8.62
C PRO A 14 10.22 -9.05 9.64
N SER A 15 11.55 -8.93 9.58
CA SER A 15 12.32 -8.06 10.49
C SER A 15 12.36 -6.59 10.08
N ALA A 16 12.07 -6.30 8.80
CA ALA A 16 12.09 -4.95 8.25
C ALA A 16 11.04 -4.78 7.14
N ALA A 17 10.59 -3.54 6.95
CA ALA A 17 9.61 -3.18 5.94
C ALA A 17 9.74 -1.72 5.49
N VAL A 18 9.34 -1.45 4.24
CA VAL A 18 9.31 -0.12 3.64
C VAL A 18 7.86 0.35 3.54
N ILE A 19 7.60 1.59 3.97
CA ILE A 19 6.31 2.25 3.83
C ILE A 19 6.41 3.31 2.74
N ASP A 20 5.53 3.25 1.74
CA ASP A 20 5.39 4.29 0.74
C ASP A 20 3.94 4.74 0.58
N SER A 21 3.77 6.00 0.20
CA SER A 21 2.49 6.55 -0.20
C SER A 21 2.28 6.34 -1.70
N GLN A 22 1.26 5.57 -2.08
CA GLN A 22 0.92 5.30 -3.48
C GLN A 22 -0.33 6.09 -3.89
N SER A 23 -0.30 6.71 -5.06
CA SER A 23 -1.45 7.33 -5.70
C SER A 23 -1.75 6.56 -6.99
N VAL A 24 -2.93 5.93 -7.05
CA VAL A 24 -3.29 5.01 -8.14
C VAL A 24 -4.55 5.52 -8.83
N LYS A 25 -4.59 5.43 -10.16
CA LYS A 25 -5.80 5.72 -10.95
C LYS A 25 -6.91 4.76 -10.53
N THR A 26 -8.13 5.28 -10.47
CA THR A 26 -9.33 4.54 -10.05
C THR A 26 -10.36 4.57 -11.19
N THR A 27 -11.17 3.52 -11.31
CA THR A 27 -12.29 3.41 -12.29
C THR A 27 -13.39 4.42 -12.00
N GLU A 28 -14.48 4.52 -12.76
CA GLU A 28 -15.55 5.50 -12.49
C GLU A 28 -16.27 5.28 -11.14
N ALA A 29 -16.24 4.07 -10.58
CA ALA A 29 -16.93 3.69 -9.34
C ALA A 29 -16.56 4.59 -8.14
N GLY A 30 -17.53 5.34 -7.62
CA GLY A 30 -17.34 6.54 -6.80
C GLY A 30 -16.59 6.43 -5.46
N GLY A 31 -16.53 7.58 -4.77
CA GLY A 31 -15.88 7.79 -3.47
C GLY A 31 -14.68 8.74 -3.53
N PRO A 32 -14.12 9.16 -2.38
CA PRO A 32 -13.13 10.24 -2.31
C PRO A 32 -11.88 9.99 -3.16
N ARG A 33 -11.49 11.02 -3.93
CA ARG A 33 -10.36 11.06 -4.87
C ARG A 33 -9.78 12.47 -4.93
N GLY A 34 -8.51 12.56 -5.30
CA GLY A 34 -7.83 13.83 -5.49
C GLY A 34 -6.79 13.73 -6.60
N HIS A 35 -6.20 14.86 -6.97
CA HIS A 35 -5.05 14.91 -7.85
C HIS A 35 -3.77 14.96 -7.02
N ASP A 36 -2.88 13.98 -7.21
CA ASP A 36 -1.53 14.01 -6.65
C ASP A 36 -0.63 14.74 -7.64
N ALA A 37 -0.24 15.98 -7.34
CA ALA A 37 0.61 16.80 -8.20
C ALA A 37 2.03 16.23 -8.33
N GLY A 38 2.56 15.62 -7.27
CA GLY A 38 3.90 15.02 -7.28
C GLY A 38 3.97 13.80 -8.20
N LYS A 39 2.87 13.04 -8.30
CA LYS A 39 2.76 11.86 -9.18
C LYS A 39 2.04 12.14 -10.51
N LYS A 40 1.45 13.34 -10.68
CA LYS A 40 0.59 13.72 -11.81
C LYS A 40 -0.53 12.72 -12.08
N ILE A 41 -1.16 12.22 -11.02
CA ILE A 41 -2.20 11.20 -11.08
C ILE A 41 -3.48 11.72 -10.42
N LYS A 42 -4.59 11.69 -11.16
CA LYS A 42 -5.94 11.78 -10.59
C LYS A 42 -6.33 10.40 -10.07
N GLY A 43 -6.46 10.26 -8.76
CA GLY A 43 -6.63 8.95 -8.15
C GLY A 43 -6.88 8.97 -6.65
N ARG A 44 -6.63 7.82 -6.02
CA ARG A 44 -6.75 7.67 -4.57
C ARG A 44 -5.38 7.41 -3.96
N LYS A 45 -5.05 8.18 -2.94
CA LYS A 45 -3.83 8.00 -2.16
C LYS A 45 -4.04 6.92 -1.09
N ARG A 46 -3.08 6.02 -0.97
CA ARG A 46 -3.01 4.93 0.01
C ARG A 46 -1.58 4.79 0.52
N HIS A 47 -1.40 4.16 1.66
CA HIS A 47 -0.07 3.76 2.13
C HIS A 47 0.05 2.24 2.01
N ALA A 48 1.16 1.79 1.43
CA ALA A 48 1.48 0.38 1.33
C ALA A 48 2.75 0.11 2.14
N MET A 49 2.76 -1.01 2.85
CA MET A 49 3.92 -1.51 3.57
C MET A 49 4.32 -2.85 2.96
N VAL A 50 5.57 -2.97 2.55
CA VAL A 50 6.14 -4.19 1.96
C VAL A 50 7.36 -4.64 2.73
N ASP A 51 7.57 -5.95 2.82
CA ASP A 51 8.80 -6.51 3.37
C ASP A 51 9.95 -6.53 2.33
N THR A 52 11.13 -7.00 2.76
CA THR A 52 12.31 -7.12 1.89
C THR A 52 12.19 -8.17 0.78
N ALA A 53 11.18 -9.05 0.85
CA ALA A 53 10.84 -10.00 -0.19
C ALA A 53 9.74 -9.46 -1.13
N ALA A 54 9.47 -8.14 -1.08
CA ALA A 54 8.45 -7.44 -1.84
C ALA A 54 7.01 -7.97 -1.60
N SER A 55 6.79 -8.68 -0.50
CA SER A 55 5.46 -9.13 -0.12
C SER A 55 4.70 -8.02 0.60
N VAL A 56 3.40 -7.86 0.28
CA VAL A 56 2.56 -6.81 0.87
C VAL A 56 2.13 -7.20 2.28
N ILE A 57 2.56 -6.41 3.28
CA ILE A 57 2.17 -6.56 4.68
C ILE A 57 0.83 -5.87 4.95
N LEU A 58 0.73 -4.60 4.54
CA LEU A 58 -0.43 -3.75 4.84
C LEU A 58 -0.75 -2.84 3.68
N LEU A 59 -2.05 -2.66 3.44
CA LEU A 59 -2.57 -1.66 2.53
C LEU A 59 -3.59 -0.77 3.25
N ALA A 60 -3.15 0.40 3.70
CA ALA A 60 -3.99 1.35 4.41
C ALA A 60 -4.55 2.41 3.47
N ARG A 61 -5.88 2.57 3.46
CA ARG A 61 -6.53 3.69 2.78
C ARG A 61 -6.52 4.89 3.71
N ARG A 62 -6.27 6.09 3.17
CA ARG A 62 -6.51 7.31 3.94
C ARG A 62 -8.02 7.51 4.03
N LEU A 63 -8.59 7.51 5.25
CA LEU A 63 -9.96 7.96 5.45
C LEU A 63 -10.01 9.43 5.02
N ALA A 64 -10.93 9.78 4.13
CA ALA A 64 -11.20 11.18 3.85
C ALA A 64 -11.72 11.80 5.16
N ARG A 65 -11.12 12.91 5.60
CA ARG A 65 -11.77 13.71 6.65
C ARG A 65 -13.10 14.17 6.06
N ALA A 66 -14.21 13.81 6.72
CA ALA A 66 -15.48 14.48 6.47
C ALA A 66 -15.28 15.96 6.82
N SER A 67 -15.49 16.82 5.84
CA SER A 67 -15.55 18.28 5.99
C SER A 67 -16.94 18.67 6.47
#